data_AF-A0A2V8E5B5-F1
#
_entry.id   AF-A0A2V8E5B5-F1
#
_cell.length_a   1.000
_cell.length_b   1.000
_cell.length_c   1.000
_cell.angle_alpha   90.00
_cell.angle_beta   90.00
_cell.angle_gamma   90.00
#
_symmetry.space_group_name_H-M   'P 1'
#
loop_
_entity.id
_entity.type
_entity.pdbx_description
1 polymer ?
#
loop_
_entity_poly.entity_id
_entity_poly.type
_entity_poly.pdbx_seq_one_letter_code
_entity_poly.pdbx_strand_id
1 'polypeptide(L)'
;MEVDILAWYAQLQMPNLSVAPGCIRTRRLASVSGWAKLGILYEFSSVDLRNKYFGKGGGAPHKWTSAVQELVHAPGSPTVARRIWPSVET
;
A
#
# COMPACT_ATOMS: atom_id res chain seq x y z
N MET A 1 -0.52 4.15 18.75
CA MET A 1 -0.12 4.91 17.54
C MET A 1 0.48 3.99 16.48
N GLU A 2 1.65 3.36 16.73
CA GLU A 2 2.25 2.43 15.75
C GLU A 2 1.47 1.12 15.59
N VAL A 3 1.11 0.44 16.68
CA VAL A 3 0.30 -0.80 16.62
C VAL A 3 -1.04 -0.57 15.90
N ASP A 4 -1.67 0.59 16.14
CA ASP A 4 -2.97 0.93 15.57
C ASP A 4 -2.92 1.13 14.06
N ILE A 5 -1.86 1.76 13.53
CA ILE A 5 -1.72 1.94 12.08
C ILE A 5 -1.36 0.63 11.38
N LEU A 6 -0.54 -0.22 12.03
CA LEU A 6 -0.23 -1.56 11.53
C LEU A 6 -1.49 -2.43 11.45
N ALA A 7 -2.32 -2.40 12.50
CA ALA A 7 -3.59 -3.11 12.56
C ALA A 7 -4.55 -2.60 11.49
N TRP A 8 -4.66 -1.28 11.31
CA TRP A 8 -5.48 -0.69 10.25
C TRP A 8 -5.06 -1.15 8.85
N TYR A 9 -3.76 -1.20 8.55
CA TYR A 9 -3.29 -1.71 7.27
C TYR A 9 -3.73 -3.16 7.05
N ALA A 10 -3.56 -4.02 8.06
CA ALA A 10 -3.88 -5.44 7.96
C ALA A 10 -5.39 -5.71 7.87
N GLN A 11 -6.19 -5.03 8.69
CA GLN A 11 -7.61 -5.34 8.89
C GLN A 11 -8.53 -4.57 7.95
N LEU A 12 -8.12 -3.41 7.46
CA LEU A 12 -8.98 -2.54 6.65
C LEU A 12 -8.38 -2.24 5.28
N GLN A 13 -7.16 -1.68 5.24
CA GLN A 13 -6.60 -1.21 3.96
C GLN A 13 -6.28 -2.36 3.00
N MET A 14 -5.70 -3.45 3.49
CA MET A 14 -5.36 -4.63 2.68
C MET A 14 -6.62 -5.29 2.06
N PRO A 15 -7.68 -5.59 2.83
CA PRO A 15 -8.95 -6.07 2.27
C PRO A 15 -9.62 -5.10 1.30
N ASN A 16 -9.58 -3.79 1.59
CA ASN A 16 -10.17 -2.78 0.70
C ASN A 16 -9.48 -2.75 -0.67
N LEU A 17 -8.16 -2.98 -0.71
CA LEU A 17 -7.43 -3.04 -1.98
C LEU A 17 -7.49 -4.41 -2.65
N SER A 18 -7.71 -5.51 -1.92
CA SER A 18 -7.82 -6.83 -2.55
C SER A 18 -9.00 -6.96 -3.51
N VAL A 19 -10.03 -6.11 -3.35
CA VAL A 19 -11.19 -6.05 -4.26
C VAL A 19 -11.05 -5.00 -5.36
N ALA A 20 -9.96 -4.22 -5.37
CA ALA A 20 -9.75 -3.19 -6.39
C ALA A 20 -9.36 -3.84 -7.74
N PRO A 21 -10.00 -3.44 -8.86
CA PRO A 21 -9.66 -3.99 -10.17
C PRO A 21 -8.18 -3.83 -10.51
N GLY A 22 -7.56 -4.94 -10.91
CA GLY A 22 -6.14 -5.01 -11.23
C GLY A 22 -5.20 -5.10 -10.04
N CYS A 23 -5.66 -5.05 -8.78
CA CYS A 23 -4.80 -5.30 -7.62
C CYS A 23 -4.44 -6.80 -7.58
N ILE A 24 -3.14 -7.09 -7.67
CA ILE A 24 -2.61 -8.46 -7.57
C ILE A 24 -2.40 -8.84 -6.11
N ARG A 25 -1.77 -7.94 -5.34
CA ARG A 25 -1.43 -8.21 -3.94
C ARG A 25 -1.11 -6.91 -3.20
N THR A 26 -1.46 -6.87 -1.93
CA THR A 26 -0.92 -5.90 -0.98
C THR A 26 -0.02 -6.62 0.02
N ARG A 27 1.15 -6.06 0.31
CA ARG A 27 2.06 -6.56 1.34
C ARG A 27 2.33 -5.49 2.38
N ARG A 28 2.24 -5.89 3.65
CA ARG A 28 2.75 -5.13 4.79
C ARG A 28 4.09 -5.73 5.20
N LEU A 29 5.12 -4.90 5.26
CA LEU A 29 6.47 -5.27 5.64
C LEU A 29 6.79 -4.58 6.96
N ALA A 30 7.29 -5.33 7.93
CA ALA A 30 7.86 -4.78 9.16
C ALA A 30 9.38 -4.79 9.03
N SER A 31 10.03 -3.66 9.33
CA SER A 31 11.49 -3.64 9.31
C SER A 31 12.05 -4.26 10.59
N VAL A 32 13.06 -5.11 10.46
CA VAL A 32 13.76 -5.72 11.60
C VAL A 32 14.80 -4.76 12.18
N SER A 33 15.38 -3.88 11.36
CA SER A 33 16.39 -2.91 11.76
C SER A 33 16.23 -1.57 11.03
N GLY A 34 16.89 -0.53 11.54
CA GLY A 34 16.82 0.81 10.96
C GLY A 34 15.65 1.66 11.49
N TRP A 35 15.58 2.88 10.96
CA TRP A 35 14.62 3.90 11.41
C TRP A 35 13.22 3.65 10.87
N ALA A 36 13.08 3.20 9.62
CA ALA A 36 11.79 2.89 9.02
C ALA A 36 11.18 1.66 9.72
N LYS A 37 9.95 1.78 10.22
CA LYS A 37 9.27 0.69 10.96
C LYS A 37 8.29 -0.11 10.10
N LEU A 38 7.74 0.54 9.07
CA LEU A 38 6.70 0.00 8.22
C LEU A 38 7.02 0.26 6.75
N GLY A 39 6.83 -0.76 5.90
CA GLY A 39 6.79 -0.64 4.45
C GLY A 39 5.51 -1.23 3.88
N ILE A 40 4.94 -0.59 2.87
CA ILE A 40 3.72 -1.07 2.20
C ILE A 40 3.99 -1.17 0.71
N LEU A 41 3.67 -2.34 0.13
CA LEU A 41 3.78 -2.58 -1.30
C LEU A 41 2.43 -2.96 -1.88
N TYR A 42 1.99 -2.20 -2.86
CA TYR A 42 0.80 -2.47 -3.65
C TYR A 42 1.21 -2.91 -5.05
N GLU A 43 0.77 -4.09 -5.44
CA GLU A 43 1.02 -4.63 -6.78
C GLU A 43 -0.25 -4.59 -7.59
N PHE A 44 -0.12 -4.04 -8.80
CA PHE A 44 -1.19 -3.98 -9.77
C PHE A 44 -0.72 -4.57 -11.10
N SER A 45 -1.67 -5.09 -11.88
CA SER A 45 -1.42 -5.63 -13.21
C SER A 45 -1.02 -4.56 -14.23
N SER A 46 -1.38 -3.29 -14.00
CA SER A 46 -0.87 -2.17 -14.79
C SER A 46 -0.87 -0.86 -14.00
N VAL A 47 -0.03 0.09 -14.44
CA VAL A 47 0.00 1.45 -13.88
C VAL A 47 -1.34 2.16 -14.09
N ASP A 48 -2.01 1.91 -15.22
CA ASP A 48 -3.30 2.53 -15.55
C ASP A 48 -4.41 2.07 -14.61
N LEU A 49 -4.50 0.76 -14.33
CA LEU A 49 -5.46 0.22 -13.37
C LEU A 49 -5.16 0.70 -11.96
N ARG A 50 -3.88 0.76 -11.56
CA ARG A 50 -3.47 1.39 -10.31
C ARG A 50 -3.97 2.83 -10.24
N ASN A 51 -3.69 3.66 -11.24
CA ASN A 51 -4.06 5.08 -11.21
C ASN A 51 -5.58 5.29 -11.23
N LYS A 52 -6.31 4.40 -11.89
CA LYS A 52 -7.76 4.46 -11.97
C LYS A 52 -8.45 4.05 -10.67
N TYR A 53 -7.95 3.02 -9.97
CA TYR A 53 -8.66 2.37 -8.87
C TYR A 53 -8.01 2.51 -7.48
N PHE A 54 -6.71 2.82 -7.40
CA PHE A 54 -6.03 3.00 -6.12
C PHE A 54 -6.64 4.17 -5.33
N GLY A 55 -6.98 3.92 -4.05
CA GLY A 55 -7.61 4.91 -3.18
C GLY A 55 -9.09 5.16 -3.45
N LYS A 56 -9.71 4.48 -4.42
CA LYS A 56 -11.15 4.56 -4.73
C LYS A 56 -11.97 3.39 -4.18
N GLY A 57 -11.35 2.48 -3.43
CA GLY A 57 -12.04 1.37 -2.76
C GLY A 57 -13.04 1.90 -1.73
N GLY A 58 -14.30 1.47 -1.85
CA GLY A 58 -15.49 2.01 -1.17
C GLY A 58 -15.62 1.73 0.33
N GLY A 59 -14.51 1.71 1.07
CA GLY A 59 -14.56 1.67 2.54
C GLY A 59 -14.92 3.03 3.13
N ALA A 60 -15.65 3.03 4.25
CA ALA A 60 -15.91 4.25 5.01
C ALA A 60 -14.57 4.92 5.43
N PRO A 61 -14.49 6.27 5.48
CA PRO A 61 -13.29 6.97 5.93
C PRO A 61 -12.88 6.48 7.33
N HIS A 62 -11.64 6.02 7.49
CA HIS A 62 -11.08 5.67 8.79
C HIS A 62 -10.17 6.80 9.27
N LYS A 63 -10.02 6.97 10.59
CA LYS A 63 -9.12 8.00 11.17
C LYS A 63 -7.68 7.92 10.65
N TRP A 64 -7.25 6.73 10.21
CA TRP A 64 -5.91 6.51 9.64
C TRP A 64 -5.80 6.82 8.14
N THR A 65 -6.93 6.94 7.42
CA THR A 65 -6.93 7.23 5.98
C THR A 65 -6.23 8.56 5.68
N SER A 66 -6.41 9.58 6.51
CA SER A 66 -5.69 10.87 6.42
C SER A 66 -4.35 10.84 7.15
N ALA A 67 -4.26 10.18 8.31
CA ALA A 67 -3.06 10.19 9.15
C ALA A 67 -1.82 9.52 8.51
N VAL A 68 -1.97 8.71 7.46
CA VAL A 68 -0.83 8.23 6.66
C VAL A 68 -0.01 9.38 6.07
N GLN A 69 -0.63 10.54 5.81
CA GLN A 69 0.06 11.75 5.34
C GLN A 69 0.98 12.38 6.40
N GLU A 70 0.75 12.08 7.68
CA GLU A 70 1.51 12.64 8.80
C GLU A 70 2.72 11.77 9.18
N LEU A 71 2.90 10.62 8.51
CA LEU A 71 4.05 9.74 8.74
C LEU A 71 5.33 10.33 8.13
N VAL A 72 6.47 9.99 8.75
CA VAL A 72 7.79 10.25 8.16
C VAL A 72 8.06 9.21 7.08
N HIS A 73 8.18 9.67 5.83
CA HIS A 73 8.45 8.82 4.66
C HIS A 73 9.94 8.79 4.32
N ALA A 74 10.39 7.66 3.78
CA ALA A 74 11.73 7.58 3.20
C ALA A 74 11.85 8.54 2.00
N PRO A 75 13.04 9.07 1.70
CA PRO A 75 13.23 9.93 0.53
C PRO A 75 12.69 9.28 -0.76
N GLY A 76 11.85 10.01 -1.49
CA GLY A 76 11.18 9.53 -2.71
C GLY A 76 9.92 8.69 -2.49
N SER A 77 9.61 8.27 -1.26
CA SER A 77 8.35 7.60 -0.92
C SER A 77 7.22 8.61 -0.67
N PRO A 78 5.97 8.31 -1.06
CA PRO A 78 5.53 7.14 -1.82
C PRO A 78 5.94 7.22 -3.30
N THR A 79 6.26 6.08 -3.91
CA THR A 79 6.65 6.00 -5.34
C THR A 79 5.80 4.99 -6.11
N VAL A 80 5.65 5.20 -7.41
CA VAL A 80 5.14 4.21 -8.36
C VAL A 80 6.30 3.72 -9.23
N ALA A 81 6.47 2.40 -9.32
CA ALA A 81 7.52 1.77 -10.10
C ALA A 81 6.95 0.62 -10.94
N ARG A 82 7.64 0.27 -12.03
CA ARG A 82 7.36 -0.94 -12.82
C ARG A 82 8.27 -2.06 -12.39
N ARG A 83 7.73 -3.28 -12.28
CA ARG A 83 8.52 -4.47 -12.00
C ARG A 83 9.45 -4.74 -13.19
N ILE A 84 10.76 -4.85 -12.91
CA ILE A 84 11.77 -5.24 -13.90
C ILE A 84 12.21 -6.71 -13.77
N TRP A 85 11.97 -7.33 -12.60
CA TRP A 85 12.27 -8.75 -12.34
C TRP A 85 11.36 -9.30 -11.22
N PRO A 86 11.00 -10.61 -11.22
CA PRO A 86 11.14 -11.52 -12.36
C PRO A 86 10.32 -11.02 -13.54
N SER A 87 10.69 -11.43 -14.75
CA SER A 87 9.89 -11.15 -15.94
C SER A 87 8.48 -11.65 -15.70
N VAL A 88 7.49 -10.80 -15.98
CA VAL A 88 6.10 -11.24 -16.03
C VAL A 88 5.97 -11.96 -17.36
N GLU A 89 5.66 -13.27 -17.34
CA GLU A 89 5.32 -13.97 -18.57
C GLU A 89 4.13 -13.25 -19.21
N THR A 90 4.34 -12.78 -20.44
CA THR A 90 3.35 -12.09 -21.27
C THR A 90 2.49 -13.09 -22.03
#